data_AF-A0A0C1ESI3-F1
#
_entry.id   AF-A0A0C1ESI3-F1
#
_cell.length_a   1.000
_cell.length_b   1.000
_cell.length_c   1.000
_cell.angle_alpha   90.00
_cell.angle_beta   90.00
_cell.angle_gamma   90.00
#
_symmetry.space_group_name_H-M   'P 1'
#
loop_
_entity.id
_entity.type
_entity.pdbx_description
1 polymer ?
#
loop_
_entity_poly.entity_id
_entity_poly.type
_entity_poly.pdbx_seq_one_letter_code
_entity_poly.pdbx_strand_id
1 'polypeptide(L)'
;SSSHNGSINVQVTATDAAGLTDVKTVVLTAKDLTAPVLTVALDQDVNLDGSCSVTIPDVRGTATDNCTGTTIAQIPAVGSVVSSSHNGSINVQVTATDAAGLTDVKTVVLTAG
;
A
#
# COMPACT_ATOMS: atom_id res chain seq x y z
N SER A 1 13.39 -10.43 8.93
CA SER A 1 12.66 -9.36 8.22
C SER A 1 13.59 -8.77 7.18
N SER A 2 13.31 -8.96 5.89
CA SER A 2 14.04 -8.26 4.84
C SER A 2 13.58 -6.81 4.84
N SER A 3 14.43 -5.90 5.30
CA SER A 3 14.20 -4.47 5.14
C SER A 3 14.24 -4.14 3.64
N HIS A 4 13.24 -3.43 3.15
CA HIS A 4 13.26 -2.87 1.80
C HIS A 4 14.59 -2.12 1.57
N ASN A 5 15.22 -2.30 0.40
CA ASN A 5 16.49 -1.66 0.03
C ASN A 5 17.68 -1.99 0.94
N GLY A 6 17.69 -3.15 1.61
CA GLY A 6 18.87 -3.61 2.35
C GLY A 6 20.06 -3.84 1.41
N SER A 7 21.24 -3.35 1.80
CA SER A 7 22.50 -3.63 1.11
C SER A 7 23.27 -4.75 1.80
N ILE A 8 23.78 -5.69 1.00
CA ILE A 8 24.63 -6.79 1.44
C ILE A 8 26.00 -6.61 0.80
N ASN A 9 27.02 -6.47 1.63
CA ASN A 9 28.40 -6.39 1.16
C ASN A 9 29.00 -7.80 1.11
N VAL A 10 29.40 -8.23 -0.09
CA VAL A 10 30.05 -9.51 -0.34
C VAL A 10 31.53 -9.28 -0.57
N GLN A 11 32.37 -9.92 0.24
CA GLN A 11 33.82 -9.84 0.10
C GLN A 11 34.31 -11.01 -0.77
N VAL A 12 34.93 -10.70 -1.90
CA VAL A 12 35.53 -11.67 -2.81
C VAL A 12 37.05 -11.63 -2.62
N THR A 13 37.62 -12.76 -2.23
CA THR A 13 39.08 -12.92 -2.08
C THR A 13 39.58 -13.83 -3.20
N ALA A 14 40.44 -13.29 -4.06
CA ALA A 14 41.20 -14.07 -5.02
C ALA A 14 42.57 -14.40 -4.41
N THR A 15 43.02 -15.66 -4.49
CA THR A 15 44.35 -16.08 -4.05
C THR A 15 45.06 -16.76 -5.21
N ASP A 16 46.29 -16.34 -5.53
CA ASP A 16 47.09 -16.98 -6.57
C ASP A 16 47.86 -18.23 -6.06
N ALA A 17 48.55 -18.94 -6.95
CA ALA A 17 49.30 -20.15 -6.60
C ALA A 17 50.50 -19.89 -5.67
N ALA A 18 50.95 -18.64 -5.57
CA ALA A 18 52.01 -18.22 -4.66
C ALA A 18 51.46 -17.81 -3.27
N GLY A 19 50.14 -17.80 -3.09
CA GLY A 19 49.47 -17.41 -1.85
C GLY A 19 49.23 -15.90 -1.71
N LEU A 20 49.41 -15.12 -2.77
CA LEU A 20 49.10 -13.68 -2.75
C LEU A 20 47.59 -13.48 -2.93
N THR A 21 47.02 -12.56 -2.15
CA THR A 21 45.57 -12.31 -2.15
C THR A 21 45.21 -10.92 -2.67
N ASP A 22 44.18 -10.81 -3.50
CA ASP A 22 43.44 -9.57 -3.76
C ASP A 22 42.01 -9.69 -3.21
N VAL A 23 41.51 -8.61 -2.62
CA VAL A 23 40.20 -8.59 -2.00
C VAL A 23 39.36 -7.44 -2.55
N LYS A 24 38.12 -7.74 -2.94
CA LYS A 24 37.16 -6.77 -3.49
C LYS A 24 35.82 -6.92 -2.79
N THR A 25 35.12 -5.80 -2.64
CA THR A 25 33.75 -5.79 -2.11
C THR A 25 32.77 -5.58 -3.25
N VAL A 26 31.77 -6.45 -3.32
CA VAL A 26 30.60 -6.32 -4.20
C VAL A 26 29.42 -5.93 -3.34
N VAL A 27 28.72 -4.87 -3.70
CA VAL A 27 27.50 -4.44 -3.00
C VAL A 27 26.29 -4.99 -3.76
N LEU A 28 25.49 -5.82 -3.08
CA LEU A 28 24.20 -6.29 -3.56
C LEU A 28 23.09 -5.49 -2.88
N THR A 29 22.06 -5.09 -3.63
CA THR A 29 20.92 -4.35 -3.09
C THR A 29 19.65 -5.18 -3.27
N ALA A 30 18.97 -5.50 -2.17
CA ALA A 30 17.67 -6.13 -2.18
C ALA A 30 16.60 -5.09 -2.51
N LYS A 31 15.95 -5.21 -3.67
CA LYS A 31 14.88 -4.29 -4.09
C LYS A 31 13.54 -5.00 -4.01
N ASP A 32 12.53 -4.30 -3.49
CA ASP A 32 11.15 -4.76 -3.59
C ASP A 32 10.50 -4.22 -4.87
N LEU A 33 9.77 -5.10 -5.53
CA LEU A 33 9.10 -4.89 -6.81
C LEU A 33 7.67 -5.43 -6.80
N THR A 34 7.21 -6.00 -5.68
CA THR A 34 5.86 -6.58 -5.58
C THR A 34 4.97 -5.57 -4.89
N ALA A 35 3.88 -5.17 -5.54
CA ALA A 35 2.89 -4.30 -4.91
C ALA A 35 2.07 -5.09 -3.88
N PRO A 36 1.54 -4.42 -2.83
CA PRO A 36 0.68 -5.06 -1.86
C PRO A 36 -0.62 -5.54 -2.51
N VAL A 37 -1.21 -6.60 -1.98
CA VAL A 37 -2.55 -7.07 -2.36
C VAL A 37 -3.57 -6.44 -1.41
N LEU A 38 -4.37 -5.50 -1.91
CA LEU A 38 -5.42 -4.83 -1.14
C LEU A 38 -6.75 -5.61 -1.24
N THR A 39 -7.48 -5.70 -0.13
CA THR A 39 -8.86 -6.19 -0.06
C THR A 39 -9.69 -5.16 0.70
N VAL A 40 -10.65 -4.52 0.03
CA VAL A 40 -11.48 -3.45 0.58
C VAL A 40 -12.84 -3.96 1.06
N ALA A 41 -13.61 -3.10 1.72
CA ALA A 41 -15.03 -3.35 1.96
C ALA A 41 -15.80 -3.47 0.62
N LEU A 42 -16.95 -4.14 0.65
CA LEU A 42 -17.84 -4.17 -0.50
C LEU A 42 -18.55 -2.82 -0.68
N ASP A 43 -19.04 -2.59 -1.89
CA ASP A 43 -19.98 -1.51 -2.17
C ASP A 43 -21.20 -1.61 -1.25
N GLN A 44 -21.72 -0.47 -0.79
CA GLN A 44 -22.76 -0.44 0.24
C GLN A 44 -23.66 0.79 0.11
N ASP A 45 -24.88 0.65 0.62
CA ASP A 45 -25.82 1.76 0.73
C ASP A 45 -25.54 2.57 2.01
N VAL A 46 -25.71 3.88 1.92
CA VAL A 46 -25.51 4.84 3.02
C VAL A 46 -26.69 5.80 3.08
N ASN A 47 -27.06 6.26 4.28
CA ASN A 47 -28.22 7.15 4.42
C ASN A 47 -27.81 8.62 4.26
N LEU A 48 -28.65 9.39 3.59
CA LEU A 48 -28.59 10.84 3.63
C LEU A 48 -29.08 11.36 4.98
N ASP A 49 -28.43 12.41 5.47
CA ASP A 49 -28.94 13.21 6.59
C ASP A 49 -29.96 14.27 6.11
N GLY A 50 -30.49 15.05 7.06
CA GLY A 50 -31.46 16.11 6.78
C GLY A 50 -30.91 17.27 5.92
N SER A 51 -29.60 17.29 5.64
CA SER A 51 -28.92 18.25 4.76
C SER A 51 -28.49 17.61 3.43
N CYS A 52 -29.04 16.45 3.07
CA CYS A 52 -28.64 15.69 1.88
C CYS A 52 -27.13 15.40 1.84
N SER A 53 -26.55 15.05 2.99
CA SER A 53 -25.13 14.72 3.10
C SER A 53 -24.92 13.32 3.68
N VAL A 54 -23.76 12.75 3.37
CA VAL A 54 -23.32 11.43 3.84
C VAL A 54 -22.04 11.61 4.66
N THR A 55 -21.99 11.00 5.84
CA THR A 55 -20.73 10.84 6.59
C THR A 55 -20.01 9.59 6.09
N ILE A 56 -18.78 9.75 5.63
CA ILE A 56 -18.03 8.70 4.94
C ILE A 56 -17.57 7.62 5.95
N PRO A 57 -17.97 6.35 5.76
CA PRO A 57 -17.54 5.25 6.61
C PRO A 57 -16.09 4.84 6.33
N ASP A 58 -15.55 3.99 7.21
CA ASP A 58 -14.29 3.30 6.96
C ASP A 58 -14.50 2.10 6.03
N VAL A 59 -13.83 2.12 4.89
CA VAL A 59 -13.92 1.10 3.84
C VAL A 59 -12.55 0.50 3.47
N ARG A 60 -11.52 0.79 4.28
CA ARG A 60 -10.12 0.43 3.99
C ARG A 60 -9.87 -1.08 3.84
N GLY A 61 -10.52 -1.91 4.66
CA GLY A 61 -10.30 -3.35 4.69
C GLY A 61 -8.88 -3.74 5.15
N THR A 62 -8.23 -4.66 4.44
CA THR A 62 -6.91 -5.22 4.78
C THR A 62 -5.97 -5.26 3.58
N ALA A 63 -4.66 -5.24 3.81
CA ALA A 63 -3.66 -5.42 2.77
C ALA A 63 -2.57 -6.39 3.24
N THR A 64 -2.07 -7.22 2.33
CA THR A 64 -0.96 -8.14 2.59
C THR A 64 0.13 -7.96 1.54
N ASP A 65 1.37 -8.14 1.94
CA ASP A 65 2.53 -7.98 1.07
C ASP A 65 3.61 -9.02 1.41
N ASN A 66 4.55 -9.25 0.50
CA ASN A 66 5.71 -10.13 0.76
C ASN A 66 6.71 -9.48 1.72
N CYS A 67 6.63 -8.17 1.94
CA CYS A 67 7.37 -7.40 2.92
C CYS A 67 6.46 -6.85 4.02
N THR A 68 7.07 -6.38 5.11
CA THR A 68 6.36 -5.66 6.18
C THR A 68 6.36 -4.15 5.90
N GLY A 69 5.36 -3.43 6.42
CA GLY A 69 5.32 -1.97 6.36
C GLY A 69 4.25 -1.41 5.42
N THR A 70 3.28 -2.22 5.02
CA THR A 70 2.12 -1.76 4.27
C THR A 70 1.23 -0.86 5.11
N THR A 71 0.79 0.25 4.51
CA THR A 71 -0.18 1.20 5.07
C THR A 71 -1.40 1.27 4.15
N ILE A 72 -2.56 1.61 4.72
CA ILE A 72 -3.81 1.76 3.95
C ILE A 72 -4.42 3.12 4.25
N ALA A 73 -4.73 3.87 3.19
CA ALA A 73 -5.41 5.15 3.25
C ALA A 73 -6.68 5.10 2.38
N GLN A 74 -7.67 5.96 2.70
CA GLN A 74 -8.84 6.15 1.86
C GLN A 74 -9.14 7.64 1.64
N ILE A 75 -9.76 7.96 0.50
CA ILE A 75 -10.22 9.30 0.13
C ILE A 75 -11.61 9.18 -0.52
N PRO A 76 -12.64 9.88 -0.02
CA PRO A 76 -12.63 10.77 1.14
C PRO A 76 -12.26 10.07 2.45
N ALA A 77 -11.68 10.84 3.38
CA ALA A 77 -11.26 10.31 4.68
C ALA A 77 -12.47 9.89 5.52
N VAL A 78 -12.27 8.92 6.41
CA VAL A 78 -13.28 8.47 7.36
C VAL A 78 -13.81 9.66 8.15
N GLY A 79 -15.14 9.78 8.24
CA GLY A 79 -15.81 10.89 8.93
C GLY A 79 -15.94 12.18 8.12
N SER A 80 -15.43 12.24 6.89
CA SER A 80 -15.72 13.37 5.99
C SER A 80 -17.21 13.45 5.71
N VAL A 81 -17.76 14.67 5.60
CA VAL A 81 -19.15 14.89 5.19
C VAL A 81 -19.16 15.31 3.73
N VAL A 82 -19.90 14.57 2.90
CA VAL A 82 -19.99 14.81 1.46
C VAL A 82 -21.47 15.01 1.09
N SER A 83 -21.77 16.11 0.42
CA SER A 83 -23.10 16.35 -0.13
C SER A 83 -23.40 15.35 -1.24
N SER A 84 -24.61 14.79 -1.25
CA SER A 84 -25.06 13.86 -2.28
C SER A 84 -26.56 14.08 -2.57
N SER A 85 -27.11 13.27 -3.47
CA SER A 85 -28.54 13.22 -3.78
C SER A 85 -29.07 11.82 -3.50
N HIS A 86 -30.39 11.68 -3.42
CA HIS A 86 -31.01 10.35 -3.35
C HIS A 86 -30.62 9.53 -4.59
N ASN A 87 -30.20 8.28 -4.36
CA ASN A 87 -29.53 7.37 -5.31
C ASN A 87 -28.22 7.90 -5.91
N GLY A 88 -27.61 8.91 -5.27
CA GLY A 88 -26.32 9.46 -5.66
C GLY A 88 -25.18 8.50 -5.31
N SER A 89 -24.18 8.41 -6.18
CA SER A 89 -23.02 7.55 -5.99
C SER A 89 -21.82 8.36 -5.49
N ILE A 90 -21.15 7.85 -4.45
CA ILE A 90 -19.92 8.41 -3.89
C ILE A 90 -18.82 7.36 -4.04
N ASN A 91 -17.79 7.69 -4.82
CA ASN A 91 -16.62 6.83 -4.98
C ASN A 91 -15.61 7.12 -3.86
N VAL A 92 -15.31 6.11 -3.05
CA VAL A 92 -14.23 6.16 -2.07
C VAL A 92 -13.05 5.35 -2.60
N GLN A 93 -11.95 6.04 -2.89
CA GLN A 93 -10.71 5.41 -3.32
C GLN A 93 -9.91 4.97 -2.11
N VAL A 94 -9.49 3.70 -2.09
CA VAL A 94 -8.62 3.11 -1.07
C VAL A 94 -7.29 2.75 -1.71
N THR A 95 -6.20 3.11 -1.06
CA THR A 95 -4.83 2.87 -1.52
C THR A 95 -4.05 2.14 -0.45
N ALA A 96 -3.51 0.97 -0.79
CA ALA A 96 -2.44 0.33 -0.03
C ALA A 96 -1.09 0.82 -0.55
N THR A 97 -0.14 1.10 0.33
CA THR A 97 1.23 1.50 -0.02
C THR A 97 2.21 0.75 0.87
N ASP A 98 3.12 0.00 0.25
CA ASP A 98 4.20 -0.68 0.97
C ASP A 98 5.36 0.26 1.33
N ALA A 99 6.37 -0.27 2.02
CA ALA A 99 7.58 0.49 2.38
C ALA A 99 8.47 0.84 1.18
N ALA A 100 8.19 0.27 0.01
CA ALA A 100 8.84 0.56 -1.26
C ALA A 100 8.17 1.67 -2.06
N GLY A 101 6.97 2.08 -1.64
CA GLY A 101 6.14 3.04 -2.36
C GLY A 101 5.36 2.41 -3.51
N LEU A 102 5.31 1.08 -3.64
CA LEU A 102 4.44 0.41 -4.59
C LEU A 102 3.02 0.39 -4.02
N THR A 103 2.03 0.42 -4.93
CA THR A 103 0.64 0.64 -4.54
C THR A 103 -0.32 -0.31 -5.23
N ASP A 104 -1.38 -0.67 -4.52
CA ASP A 104 -2.63 -1.24 -5.07
C ASP A 104 -3.77 -0.31 -4.66
N VAL A 105 -4.63 0.01 -5.62
CA VAL A 105 -5.68 1.01 -5.50
C VAL A 105 -7.01 0.37 -5.89
N LYS A 106 -8.02 0.54 -5.04
CA LYS A 106 -9.39 0.07 -5.31
C LYS A 106 -10.40 1.16 -5.01
N THR A 107 -11.58 1.03 -5.58
CA THR A 107 -12.71 1.94 -5.34
C THR A 107 -13.82 1.16 -4.68
N VAL A 108 -14.40 1.74 -3.63
CA VAL A 108 -15.65 1.31 -3.01
C VAL A 108 -16.72 2.34 -3.36
N VAL A 109 -17.86 1.88 -3.85
CA VAL A 109 -18.99 2.72 -4.22
C VAL A 109 -19.99 2.76 -3.09
N LEU A 110 -20.32 3.96 -2.63
CA LEU A 110 -21.41 4.19 -1.70
C LEU A 110 -22.62 4.73 -2.45
N THR A 111 -23.79 4.11 -2.29
CA THR A 111 -25.05 4.60 -2.88
C THR A 111 -25.90 5.26 -1.81
N ALA A 112 -26.21 6.54 -1.98
CA ALA A 112 -26.94 7.32 -0.98
C ALA A 112 -28.46 7.05 -1.08
N GLY A 113 -29.05 6.50 -0.03
CA GLY A 113 -30.47 6.25 0.14
C GLY A 113 -31.18 7.34 0.94
#